data_AF-A0A1I2SD59-F1
#
_entry.id   AF-A0A1I2SD59-F1
#
_cell.length_a   1.000
_cell.length_b   1.000
_cell.length_c   1.000
_cell.angle_alpha   90.00
_cell.angle_beta   90.00
_cell.angle_gamma   90.00
#
_symmetry.space_group_name_H-M   'P 1'
#
loop_
_entity.id
_entity.type
_entity.pdbx_description
1 polymer ?
#
loop_
_entity_poly.entity_id
_entity_poly.type
_entity_poly.pdbx_seq_one_letter_code
_entity_poly.pdbx_strand_id
1 'polypeptide(L)'
;MTKSVSTNDEAAVDDMVNHLRELGHCKFGLVNGPATHAVVHRRRKGFLSALAKSGMDVTAVQEARPVRSPSSPAFRPALIS
;
A
#
# COMPACT_ATOMS: atom_id res chain seq x y z
N MET A 1 29.64 -11.72 9.63
CA MET A 1 28.74 -12.01 8.51
C MET A 1 27.35 -12.26 9.08
N THR A 2 26.47 -11.27 9.01
CA THR A 2 25.15 -11.33 9.66
C THR A 2 24.18 -12.05 8.71
N LYS A 3 23.69 -13.23 9.11
CA LYS A 3 22.63 -13.93 8.37
C LYS A 3 21.29 -13.31 8.75
N SER A 4 20.48 -12.96 7.76
CA SER A 4 19.10 -12.52 7.95
C SER A 4 18.16 -13.47 7.20
N VAL A 5 16.94 -13.58 7.71
CA VAL A 5 15.83 -14.27 7.06
C VAL A 5 14.73 -13.25 6.86
N SER A 6 14.20 -13.15 5.65
CA SER A 6 13.09 -12.25 5.32
C SER A 6 12.20 -12.89 4.26
N THR A 7 10.93 -12.52 4.25
CA THR A 7 9.99 -12.89 3.20
C THR A 7 10.31 -12.15 1.90
N ASN A 8 10.03 -12.77 0.76
CA ASN A 8 10.01 -12.08 -0.53
C ASN A 8 8.69 -11.31 -0.69
N ASP A 9 8.67 -10.06 -0.23
CA ASP A 9 7.49 -9.18 -0.31
C ASP A 9 7.03 -8.97 -1.77
N GLU A 10 7.95 -9.01 -2.76
CA GLU A 10 7.59 -8.78 -4.17
C GLU A 10 6.80 -9.95 -4.74
N ALA A 11 7.27 -11.19 -4.53
CA ALA A 11 6.57 -12.39 -4.98
C ALA A 11 5.19 -12.52 -4.33
N ALA A 12 5.09 -12.27 -3.02
CA ALA A 12 3.82 -12.33 -2.29
C ALA A 12 2.78 -11.35 -2.85
N VAL A 13 3.22 -10.18 -3.31
CA VAL A 13 2.32 -9.16 -3.86
C VAL A 13 1.92 -9.47 -5.30
N ASP A 14 2.83 -10.01 -6.12
CA ASP A 14 2.50 -10.52 -7.46
C ASP A 14 1.40 -11.59 -7.36
N ASP A 15 1.57 -12.57 -6.45
CA ASP A 15 0.59 -13.64 -6.22
C ASP A 15 -0.78 -13.10 -5.79
N MET A 16 -0.79 -12.15 -4.85
CA MET A 16 -2.00 -11.50 -4.37
C MET A 16 -2.77 -10.77 -5.48
N VAL A 17 -2.08 -9.98 -6.32
CA VAL A 17 -2.73 -9.22 -7.41
C VAL A 17 -3.31 -10.17 -8.46
N ASN A 18 -2.56 -11.21 -8.83
CA ASN A 18 -3.05 -12.21 -9.78
C ASN A 18 -4.31 -12.90 -9.26
N HIS A 19 -4.31 -13.31 -7.99
CA HIS A 19 -5.46 -13.95 -7.38
C HIS A 19 -6.70 -13.03 -7.35
N LEU A 20 -6.54 -11.76 -6.96
CA LEU A 20 -7.64 -10.81 -6.95
C LEU A 20 -8.18 -10.53 -8.36
N ARG A 21 -7.31 -10.48 -9.37
CA ARG A 21 -7.72 -10.36 -10.77
C ARG A 21 -8.52 -11.57 -11.23
N GLU A 22 -8.09 -12.79 -10.90
CA GLU A 22 -8.80 -14.03 -11.25
C GLU A 22 -10.22 -14.07 -10.68
N LEU A 23 -10.44 -13.43 -9.53
CA LEU A 23 -11.77 -13.22 -8.94
C LEU A 23 -12.59 -12.11 -9.63
N GLY A 24 -12.01 -11.39 -10.60
CA GLY A 24 -12.66 -10.32 -11.37
C GLY A 24 -12.47 -8.92 -10.80
N HIS A 25 -11.60 -8.72 -9.80
CA HIS A 25 -11.33 -7.38 -9.28
C HIS A 25 -10.53 -6.54 -10.28
N CYS A 26 -11.02 -5.32 -10.54
CA CYS A 26 -10.43 -4.38 -11.51
C CYS A 26 -10.10 -3.00 -10.91
N LYS A 27 -10.45 -2.77 -9.64
CA LYS A 27 -10.21 -1.51 -8.91
C LYS A 27 -9.62 -1.84 -7.55
N PHE A 28 -8.58 -1.11 -7.18
CA PHE A 28 -7.82 -1.39 -5.96
C PHE A 28 -7.60 -0.12 -5.14
N GLY A 29 -7.80 -0.25 -3.83
CA GLY A 29 -7.30 0.70 -2.84
C GLY A 29 -6.09 0.10 -2.12
N LEU A 30 -5.03 0.88 -1.95
CA LEU A 30 -3.86 0.49 -1.20
C LEU A 30 -3.86 1.18 0.17
N VAL A 31 -4.11 0.41 1.22
CA VAL A 31 -3.90 0.85 2.60
C VAL A 31 -2.45 0.54 2.96
N ASN A 32 -1.63 1.58 3.09
CA ASN A 32 -0.21 1.42 3.36
C ASN A 32 0.16 1.89 4.78
N GLY A 33 1.28 1.38 5.29
CA GLY A 33 1.81 1.78 6.58
C GLY A 33 2.52 3.15 6.55
N PRO A 34 3.09 3.60 7.69
CA PRO A 34 3.88 4.83 7.75
C PRO A 34 5.01 4.85 6.73
N ALA A 35 5.14 5.96 6.00
CA ALA A 35 6.16 6.12 4.95
C ALA A 35 7.60 6.00 5.45
N THR A 36 7.84 6.13 6.76
CA THR A 36 9.16 6.01 7.38
C THR A 36 9.72 4.58 7.38
N HIS A 37 8.90 3.56 7.11
CA HIS A 37 9.33 2.17 7.13
C HIS A 37 9.75 1.71 5.73
N ALA A 38 11.01 1.29 5.54
CA ALA A 38 11.50 0.85 4.23
C ALA A 38 10.69 -0.30 3.60
N VAL A 39 10.07 -1.15 4.42
CA VAL A 39 9.20 -2.26 3.99
C VAL A 39 7.92 -1.75 3.29
N VAL A 40 7.38 -0.61 3.74
CA VAL A 40 6.18 0.04 3.18
C VAL A 40 6.44 0.49 1.74
N HIS A 41 7.64 0.99 1.45
CA HIS A 41 8.04 1.35 0.09
C HIS A 41 8.22 0.12 -0.80
N ARG A 42 8.81 -0.96 -0.28
CA ARG A 42 9.00 -2.21 -1.04
C ARG A 42 7.65 -2.85 -1.42
N ARG A 43 6.71 -2.96 -0.48
CA ARG A 43 5.37 -3.50 -0.75
C ARG A 43 4.59 -2.66 -1.75
N ARG A 44 4.63 -1.33 -1.62
CA ARG A 44 4.01 -0.41 -2.59
C ARG A 44 4.59 -0.60 -3.98
N LYS A 45 5.93 -0.66 -4.10
CA LYS A 45 6.59 -0.87 -5.38
C LYS A 45 6.21 -2.21 -6.01
N GLY A 46 6.22 -3.29 -5.23
CA GLY A 46 5.77 -4.61 -5.67
C GLY A 46 4.33 -4.59 -6.17
N PHE A 47 3.44 -3.91 -5.44
CA PHE A 47 2.02 -3.80 -5.78
C PHE A 47 1.77 -3.11 -7.11
N LEU A 48 2.39 -1.95 -7.31
CA LEU A 48 2.26 -1.21 -8.57
C LEU A 48 2.89 -1.98 -9.74
N SER A 49 4.00 -2.68 -9.51
CA SER A 49 4.62 -3.51 -10.54
C SER A 49 3.74 -4.69 -10.94
N ALA A 50 3.13 -5.37 -9.97
CA ALA A 50 2.21 -6.48 -10.20
C ALA A 50 1.00 -6.05 -11.03
N LEU A 51 0.38 -4.92 -10.67
CA LEU A 51 -0.75 -4.35 -11.42
C LEU A 51 -0.35 -4.02 -12.85
N ALA A 52 0.79 -3.36 -13.07
CA ALA A 52 1.27 -3.03 -14.40
C ALA A 52 1.51 -4.30 -15.26
N LYS A 53 2.15 -5.33 -14.69
CA LYS A 53 2.35 -6.64 -15.37
C LYS A 53 1.02 -7.31 -15.72
N SER A 54 0.00 -7.11 -14.89
CA SER A 54 -1.33 -7.71 -15.07
C SER A 54 -2.19 -6.98 -16.11
N GLY A 55 -1.70 -5.89 -16.72
CA GLY A 55 -2.42 -5.07 -17.69
C GLY A 55 -3.39 -4.06 -17.07
N MET A 56 -3.29 -3.82 -15.75
CA MET A 56 -4.17 -2.91 -15.03
C MET A 56 -3.59 -1.50 -14.95
N ASP A 57 -4.49 -0.51 -14.92
CA ASP A 57 -4.11 0.89 -14.77
C ASP A 57 -3.66 1.19 -13.33
N VAL A 58 -2.35 1.33 -13.16
CA VAL A 58 -1.72 1.69 -11.88
C VAL A 58 -2.09 3.09 -11.39
N THR A 59 -2.50 3.99 -12.29
CA THR A 59 -2.84 5.39 -11.94
C THR A 59 -4.21 5.50 -11.27
N ALA A 60 -5.05 4.48 -11.45
CA ALA A 60 -6.36 4.39 -10.81
C ALA A 60 -6.30 3.89 -9.36
N VAL A 61 -5.13 3.47 -8.86
CA VAL A 61 -4.96 3.00 -7.48
C VAL A 61 -5.12 4.16 -6.52
N GLN A 62 -6.06 4.03 -5.58
CA GLN A 62 -6.21 4.99 -4.50
C GLN A 62 -5.37 4.58 -3.31
N GLU A 63 -4.39 5.41 -2.94
CA GLU A 63 -3.70 5.28 -1.67
C GLU A 63 -4.49 5.97 -0.57
N ALA A 64 -4.71 5.26 0.54
CA ALA A 64 -5.34 5.85 1.70
C ALA A 64 -4.50 7.04 2.19
N ARG A 65 -5.12 8.22 2.30
CA ARG A 65 -4.47 9.39 2.89
C ARG A 65 -4.07 9.04 4.33
N PRO A 66 -2.83 9.31 4.76
CA PRO A 66 -2.44 9.08 6.13
C PRO A 66 -3.38 9.87 7.05
N VAL A 67 -4.07 9.17 7.95
CA VAL A 67 -4.87 9.80 9.00
C VAL A 67 -3.89 10.64 9.82
N ARG A 68 -4.10 11.96 9.86
CA ARG A 68 -3.29 12.84 10.71
C ARG A 68 -3.49 12.35 12.14
N SER A 69 -2.41 12.01 12.83
CA SER A 69 -2.48 11.63 14.24
C SER A 69 -3.17 12.76 15.03
N PRO A 70 -4.13 12.46 15.92
CA PRO A 70 -4.78 13.48 16.75
C PRO A 70 -3.81 14.20 17.70
N SER A 71 -2.59 13.68 17.88
CA SER A 71 -1.51 14.31 18.64
C SER A 71 -0.74 15.42 17.88
N SER A 72 -1.13 15.76 16.64
CA SER A 72 -0.51 16.86 15.90
C SER A 72 -0.98 18.22 16.45
N PRO A 73 -0.08 19.19 16.73
CA PRO A 73 -0.42 20.47 17.35
C PRO A 73 -1.37 21.37 16.51
N ALA A 74 -1.70 20.96 15.28
CA ALA A 74 -2.64 21.64 14.40
C ALA A 74 -4.11 21.15 14.54
N PHE A 75 -4.38 20.13 15.37
CA PHE A 75 -5.76 19.66 15.59
C PHE A 75 -6.49 20.61 16.56
N ARG A 76 -7.18 21.62 16.01
CA ARG A 76 -8.20 22.38 16.75
C ARG A 76 -9.56 21.78 16.40
N PRO A 77 -10.20 20.98 17.26
CA PRO A 77 -11.56 20.57 17.02
C PRO A 77 -12.44 21.83 17.02
N ALA A 78 -13.19 22.05 15.94
CA ALA A 78 -14.21 23.08 15.91
C ALA A 78 -15.25 22.71 16.98
N LEU A 79 -15.30 23.47 18.07
CA LEU A 79 -16.44 23.43 18.97
C LEU A 79 -17.65 23.92 18.16
N ILE A 80 -18.61 23.04 17.97
CA ILE A 80 -19.93 23.40 17.47
C ILE A 80 -20.66 24.00 18.68
N SER A 81 -20.89 25.31 18.65
CA SER A 81 -21.80 26.03 19.57
C SER A 81 -23.25 25.70 19.28
#